data_AF-A0A229W0S2-F1
#
_entry.id   AF-A0A229W0S2-F1
#
_cell.length_a   1.000
_cell.length_b   1.000
_cell.length_c   1.000
_cell.angle_alpha   90.00
_cell.angle_beta   90.00
_cell.angle_gamma   90.00
#
_symmetry.space_group_name_H-M   'P 1'
#
loop_
_entity.id
_entity.type
_entity.pdbx_description
1 polymer ?
#
loop_
_entity_poly.entity_id
_entity_poly.type
_entity_poly.pdbx_seq_one_letter_code
_entity_poly.pdbx_strand_id
1 'polypeptide(L)'
;MQTGRTLLTLITALAVNDVARQAAQLDIATRPGVSWVRVEAPNCCDRCMILAGKIFRWNEGFLRHPHCHGRHVPVTSRDKAKELGYVTDPMDGFRDLTREQQDRIFGRHSAQAIRDGADIYQVVNAKRGMTEIGRSQRARGYFSMTTTEGTTRYGWSNMIAGQQGRTQKRRLTVDAIYTLSRSREQAVELLKREGYILPDHWREDVPDIRRSLWLHNNDWRQGRHETMTTAQKRVQNARLRYEAALAGRNPYLSNAPVTPEILAQTERQYRHWLSREGQIYTQ
;
A
#
# COMPACT_ATOMS: atom_id res chain seq x y z
N MET A 1 11.95 8.61 40.93
CA MET A 1 10.78 7.69 40.94
C MET A 1 9.82 7.89 39.76
N GLN A 2 9.53 9.12 39.32
CA GLN A 2 8.60 9.37 38.19
C GLN A 2 9.01 8.68 36.87
N THR A 3 10.29 8.72 36.51
CA THR A 3 10.79 8.10 35.27
C THR A 3 10.59 6.58 35.23
N GLY A 4 10.79 5.89 36.36
CA GLY A 4 10.55 4.45 36.49
C GLY A 4 9.05 4.10 36.39
N ARG A 5 8.18 4.92 36.98
CA ARG A 5 6.72 4.76 36.86
C ARG A 5 6.24 4.97 35.42
N THR A 6 6.74 5.99 34.73
CA THR A 6 6.39 6.26 33.33
C THR A 6 6.84 5.12 32.41
N LEU A 7 8.08 4.64 32.59
CA LEU A 7 8.60 3.50 31.82
C LEU A 7 7.78 2.24 32.06
N LEU A 8 7.50 1.90 33.33
CA LEU A 8 6.68 0.74 33.67
C LEU A 8 5.28 0.85 33.06
N THR A 9 4.63 2.01 33.18
CA THR A 9 3.30 2.25 32.59
C THR A 9 3.31 2.03 31.07
N LEU A 10 4.34 2.54 30.39
CA LEU A 10 4.50 2.38 28.94
C LEU A 10 4.71 0.92 28.54
N ILE A 11 5.58 0.19 29.26
CA ILE A 11 5.84 -1.24 29.00
C ILE A 11 4.57 -2.06 29.23
N THR A 12 3.87 -1.84 30.34
CA THR A 12 2.63 -2.57 30.67
C THR A 12 1.54 -2.28 29.63
N ALA A 13 1.35 -1.02 29.24
CA ALA A 13 0.38 -0.65 28.21
C ALA A 13 0.72 -1.31 26.86
N LEU A 14 2.01 -1.33 26.48
CA LEU A 14 2.46 -1.97 25.25
C LEU A 14 2.19 -3.48 25.28
N ALA A 15 2.53 -4.16 26.38
CA ALA A 15 2.33 -5.60 26.55
C ALA A 15 0.84 -5.98 26.45
N VAL A 16 -0.06 -5.24 27.10
CA VAL A 16 -1.51 -5.47 27.00
C VAL A 16 -2.02 -5.30 25.57
N ASN A 17 -1.57 -4.25 24.86
CA ASN A 17 -1.93 -4.02 23.46
C ASN A 17 -1.43 -5.15 22.54
N ASP A 18 -0.23 -5.70 22.81
CA ASP A 18 0.33 -6.81 22.05
C ASP A 18 -0.41 -8.14 22.29
N VAL A 19 -0.85 -8.41 23.52
CA VAL A 19 -1.67 -9.58 23.84
C VAL A 19 -3.04 -9.47 23.16
N ALA A 20 -3.71 -8.31 23.25
CA ALA A 20 -4.99 -8.08 22.58
C ALA A 20 -4.88 -8.28 21.05
N ARG A 21 -3.75 -7.87 20.45
CA ARG A 21 -3.46 -8.10 19.02
C ARG A 21 -3.32 -9.58 18.68
N GLN A 22 -2.56 -10.35 19.47
CA GLN A 22 -2.36 -11.78 19.23
C GLN A 22 -3.68 -12.55 19.38
N ALA A 23 -4.48 -12.22 20.39
CA ALA A 23 -5.82 -12.79 20.59
C ALA A 23 -6.74 -12.47 19.41
N ALA A 24 -6.78 -11.20 18.98
CA ALA A 24 -7.52 -10.79 17.79
C ALA A 24 -7.08 -11.57 16.54
N GLN A 25 -5.77 -11.78 16.36
CA GLN A 25 -5.22 -12.53 15.23
C GLN A 25 -5.62 -14.03 15.25
N LEU A 26 -5.67 -14.64 16.44
CA LEU A 26 -6.11 -16.02 16.61
C LEU A 26 -7.62 -16.16 16.34
N ASP A 27 -8.44 -15.20 16.77
CA ASP A 27 -9.90 -15.19 16.53
C ASP A 27 -10.22 -15.18 15.01
N ILE A 28 -9.43 -14.47 14.20
CA ILE A 28 -9.58 -14.48 12.72
C ILE A 28 -9.21 -15.83 12.14
N ALA A 29 -8.04 -16.35 12.54
CA ALA A 29 -7.49 -17.55 11.96
C ALA A 29 -8.43 -18.76 12.17
N THR A 30 -9.21 -18.70 13.25
CA THR A 30 -10.19 -19.73 13.62
C THR A 30 -11.59 -19.49 13.05
N ARG A 31 -11.88 -18.31 12.48
CA ARG A 31 -13.22 -17.93 11.96
C ARG A 31 -13.19 -17.61 10.46
N PRO A 32 -13.46 -18.61 9.59
CA PRO A 32 -13.56 -18.40 8.15
C PRO A 32 -14.61 -17.34 7.81
N GLY A 33 -14.26 -16.38 6.95
CA GLY A 33 -15.17 -15.32 6.49
C GLY A 33 -15.18 -14.04 7.33
N VAL A 34 -14.53 -14.02 8.50
CA VAL A 34 -14.35 -12.79 9.27
C VAL A 34 -13.16 -12.00 8.71
N SER A 35 -13.40 -10.73 8.42
CA SER A 35 -12.38 -9.74 8.02
C SER A 35 -12.22 -8.68 9.11
N TRP A 36 -11.29 -7.75 8.93
CA TRP A 36 -11.03 -6.66 9.87
C TRP A 36 -11.11 -5.33 9.16
N VAL A 37 -11.83 -4.39 9.74
CA VAL A 37 -11.79 -2.99 9.33
C VAL A 37 -10.84 -2.24 10.26
N ARG A 38 -9.99 -1.41 9.66
CA ARG A 38 -9.12 -0.51 10.39
C ARG A 38 -9.92 0.70 10.82
N VAL A 39 -10.10 0.87 12.12
CA VAL A 39 -10.79 2.04 12.66
C VAL A 39 -9.74 2.98 13.26
N GLU A 40 -9.83 4.24 12.85
CA GLU A 40 -8.95 5.30 13.35
C GLU A 40 -9.17 5.56 14.83
N ALA A 41 -8.12 6.05 15.46
CA ALA A 41 -8.19 6.71 16.76
C ALA A 41 -7.81 8.18 16.55
N PRO A 42 -8.38 9.13 17.32
CA PRO A 42 -8.15 10.58 17.17
C PRO A 42 -6.67 11.01 17.22
N ASN A 43 -5.79 10.17 17.74
CA ASN A 43 -4.37 10.42 17.93
C ASN A 43 -3.48 9.45 17.14
N CYS A 44 -3.98 8.89 16.03
CA CYS A 44 -3.17 8.04 15.17
C CYS A 44 -2.15 8.84 14.33
N CYS A 45 -1.06 8.19 13.91
CA CYS A 45 -0.08 8.80 13.01
C CYS A 45 -0.60 8.86 11.56
N ASP A 46 0.08 9.63 10.72
CA ASP A 46 -0.20 9.74 9.28
C ASP A 46 -0.35 8.38 8.57
N ARG A 47 0.57 7.43 8.83
CA ARG A 47 0.55 6.08 8.24
C ARG A 47 -0.65 5.24 8.69
N CYS A 48 -1.16 5.47 9.90
CA CYS A 48 -2.32 4.78 10.40
C CYS A 48 -3.62 5.40 9.89
N MET A 49 -3.62 6.73 9.74
CA MET A 49 -4.76 7.50 9.24
C MET A 49 -5.12 7.07 7.81
N ILE A 50 -4.12 6.94 6.92
CA ILE A 50 -4.39 6.45 5.56
C ILE A 50 -4.83 4.98 5.46
N LEU A 51 -4.88 4.25 6.57
CA LEU A 51 -5.39 2.88 6.59
C LEU A 51 -6.85 2.81 7.05
N ALA A 52 -7.44 3.93 7.48
CA ALA A 52 -8.82 4.01 7.93
C ALA A 52 -9.81 3.41 6.93
N GLY A 53 -10.80 2.70 7.46
CA GLY A 53 -11.87 2.07 6.69
C GLY A 53 -11.41 0.97 5.74
N LYS A 54 -10.10 0.69 5.65
CA LYS A 54 -9.57 -0.40 4.85
C LYS A 54 -9.90 -1.73 5.53
N ILE A 55 -10.39 -2.65 4.71
CA ILE A 55 -10.75 -4.00 5.13
C ILE A 55 -9.65 -4.98 4.75
N PHE A 56 -9.27 -5.79 5.71
CA PHE A 56 -8.24 -6.81 5.60
C PHE A 56 -8.85 -8.16 5.96
N ARG A 57 -8.82 -9.12 5.02
CA ARG A 57 -9.43 -10.44 5.23
C ARG A 57 -8.66 -11.32 6.23
N TRP A 58 -7.36 -11.07 6.35
CA TRP A 58 -6.46 -11.64 7.36
C TRP A 58 -5.60 -10.50 7.87
N ASN A 59 -4.99 -10.64 9.05
CA ASN A 59 -4.01 -9.65 9.52
C ASN A 59 -2.77 -9.72 8.63
N GLU A 60 -2.79 -9.06 7.46
CA GLU A 60 -1.62 -8.55 6.77
C GLU A 60 -0.90 -7.65 7.78
N GLY A 61 -0.13 -8.29 8.66
CA GLY A 61 0.47 -7.65 9.83
C GLY A 61 1.32 -6.50 9.36
N PHE A 62 0.82 -5.27 9.50
CA PHE A 62 1.67 -4.11 9.36
C PHE A 62 2.47 -3.99 10.66
N LEU A 63 3.75 -3.69 10.48
CA LEU A 63 4.60 -3.29 11.59
C LEU A 63 4.01 -2.02 12.20
N ARG A 64 3.35 -2.18 13.36
CA ARG A 64 2.94 -1.06 14.19
C ARG A 64 4.19 -0.49 14.84
N HIS A 65 4.35 0.82 14.75
CA HIS A 65 5.35 1.52 15.54
C HIS A 65 4.82 1.70 16.98
N PRO A 66 5.71 1.94 17.96
CA PRO A 66 5.31 2.32 19.31
C PRO A 66 4.27 3.45 19.28
N HIS A 67 3.27 3.41 20.18
CA HIS A 67 2.16 4.39 20.27
C HIS A 67 1.15 4.39 19.11
N CYS A 68 1.02 3.27 18.38
CA CYS A 68 -0.03 3.11 17.39
C CYS A 68 -1.42 2.93 18.04
N HIS A 69 -2.25 3.96 18.03
CA HIS A 69 -3.58 3.94 18.68
C HIS A 69 -4.73 3.40 17.82
N GLY A 70 -4.54 3.21 16.51
CA GLY A 70 -5.64 2.69 15.68
C GLY A 70 -6.02 1.26 16.06
N ARG A 71 -7.30 0.90 15.97
CA ARG A 71 -7.81 -0.42 16.34
C ARG A 71 -8.16 -1.25 15.10
N HIS A 72 -8.17 -2.57 15.25
CA HIS A 72 -8.78 -3.47 14.27
C HIS A 72 -10.10 -3.91 14.86
N VAL A 73 -11.17 -3.83 14.06
CA VAL A 73 -12.49 -4.31 14.46
C VAL A 73 -12.90 -5.46 13.54
N PRO A 74 -13.30 -6.62 14.10
CA PRO A 74 -13.72 -7.73 13.27
C PRO A 74 -15.07 -7.41 12.64
N VAL A 75 -15.23 -7.75 11.37
CA VAL A 75 -16.43 -7.52 10.57
C VAL A 75 -16.64 -8.69 9.61
N THR A 76 -17.89 -9.09 9.41
CA THR A 76 -18.25 -10.21 8.53
C THR A 76 -18.31 -9.81 7.05
N SER A 77 -18.51 -8.52 6.76
CA SER A 77 -18.54 -8.00 5.40
C SER A 77 -18.19 -6.51 5.35
N ARG A 78 -17.89 -6.01 4.14
CA ARG A 78 -17.68 -4.57 3.90
C ARG A 78 -18.93 -3.74 4.14
N ASP A 79 -20.08 -4.26 3.76
CA ASP A 79 -21.34 -3.54 3.94
C ASP A 79 -21.70 -3.42 5.43
N LYS A 80 -21.43 -4.47 6.22
CA LYS A 80 -21.62 -4.38 7.68
C LYS A 80 -20.65 -3.39 8.32
N ALA A 81 -19.41 -3.33 7.85
CA ALA A 81 -18.44 -2.34 8.32
C ALA A 81 -18.88 -0.90 8.02
N LYS A 82 -19.50 -0.67 6.84
CA LYS A 82 -20.08 0.64 6.49
C LYS A 82 -21.29 0.98 7.35
N GLU A 83 -22.21 0.04 7.52
CA GLU A 83 -23.42 0.20 8.35
C GLU A 83 -23.06 0.58 9.80
N LEU A 84 -22.02 -0.04 10.36
CA LEU A 84 -21.52 0.24 11.70
C LEU A 84 -20.66 1.52 11.79
N GLY A 85 -20.48 2.26 10.69
CA GLY A 85 -19.68 3.48 10.65
C GLY A 85 -18.17 3.25 10.84
N TYR A 86 -17.67 2.05 10.56
CA TYR A 86 -16.24 1.72 10.71
C TYR A 86 -15.41 2.00 9.45
N VAL A 87 -16.07 2.23 8.31
CA VAL A 87 -15.42 2.62 7.06
C VAL A 87 -15.41 4.14 6.97
N THR A 88 -14.30 4.76 7.37
CA THR A 88 -14.07 6.21 7.25
C THR A 88 -13.13 6.51 6.07
N ASP A 89 -13.30 7.67 5.44
CA ASP A 89 -12.34 8.20 4.47
C ASP A 89 -11.19 8.89 5.24
N PRO A 90 -9.91 8.55 5.00
CA PRO A 90 -8.78 9.26 5.58
C PRO A 90 -8.80 10.77 5.37
N MET A 91 -9.43 11.26 4.29
CA MET A 91 -9.58 12.70 4.06
C MET A 91 -10.54 13.38 5.03
N ASP A 92 -11.57 12.67 5.51
CA ASP A 92 -12.47 13.21 6.54
C ASP A 92 -11.72 13.35 7.86
N GLY A 93 -10.98 12.30 8.25
CA GLY A 93 -10.09 12.36 9.42
C GLY A 93 -9.05 13.48 9.32
N PHE A 94 -8.55 13.80 8.12
CA PHE A 94 -7.62 14.93 7.93
C PHE A 94 -8.31 16.28 8.13
N ARG A 95 -9.55 16.43 7.62
CA ARG A 95 -10.33 17.67 7.70
C ARG A 95 -10.81 17.97 9.11
N ASP A 96 -11.05 16.94 9.92
CA ASP A 96 -11.44 17.08 11.33
C ASP A 96 -10.30 17.58 12.23
N LEU A 97 -9.04 17.49 11.77
CA LEU A 97 -7.88 18.01 12.49
C LEU A 97 -7.74 19.52 12.33
N THR A 98 -7.36 20.20 13.42
CA THR A 98 -6.87 21.58 13.36
C THR A 98 -5.62 21.70 12.49
N ARG A 99 -5.30 22.90 11.99
CA ARG A 99 -4.11 23.11 11.15
C ARG A 99 -2.83 22.71 11.85
N GLU A 100 -2.74 22.99 13.15
CA GLU A 100 -1.61 22.66 14.01
C GLU A 100 -1.48 21.13 14.17
N GLN A 101 -2.60 20.43 14.32
CA GLN A 101 -2.60 18.96 14.39
C GLN A 101 -2.23 18.32 13.05
N GLN A 102 -2.74 18.85 11.93
CA GLN A 102 -2.36 18.40 10.59
C GLN A 102 -0.85 18.53 10.39
N ASP A 103 -0.28 19.71 10.68
CA ASP A 103 1.15 19.98 10.54
C ASP A 103 1.99 19.10 11.49
N ARG A 104 1.51 18.84 12.71
CA ARG A 104 2.18 17.97 13.68
C ARG A 104 2.19 16.50 13.27
N ILE A 105 1.08 16.00 12.73
CA ILE A 105 0.92 14.57 12.38
C ILE A 105 1.56 14.25 11.03
N PHE A 106 1.34 15.10 10.02
CA PHE A 106 1.81 14.85 8.65
C PHE A 106 3.17 15.47 8.38
N GLY A 107 3.54 16.53 9.09
CA GLY A 107 4.62 17.45 8.76
C GLY A 107 4.08 18.64 7.95
N ARG A 108 4.65 19.84 8.17
CA ARG A 108 4.17 21.10 7.58
C ARG A 108 3.95 21.05 6.07
N HIS A 109 4.95 20.63 5.29
CA HIS A 109 4.82 20.60 3.83
C HIS A 109 3.86 19.48 3.36
N SER A 110 3.87 18.33 4.03
CA SER A 110 2.93 17.23 3.71
C SER A 110 1.48 17.64 3.95
N ALA A 111 1.20 18.28 5.09
CA ALA A 111 -0.11 18.84 5.40
C ALA A 111 -0.50 19.92 4.38
N GLN A 112 0.43 20.81 4.03
CA GLN A 112 0.18 21.84 3.03
C GLN A 112 -0.12 21.27 1.64
N ALA A 113 0.60 20.23 1.20
CA ALA A 113 0.30 19.54 -0.05
C ALA A 113 -1.12 18.98 -0.07
N ILE A 114 -1.55 18.33 1.01
CA ILE A 114 -2.90 17.76 1.12
C ILE A 114 -3.96 18.88 1.04
N ARG A 115 -3.73 20.03 1.70
CA ARG A 115 -4.60 21.21 1.59
C ARG A 115 -4.63 21.79 0.17
N ASP A 116 -3.52 21.70 -0.55
CA ASP A 116 -3.40 22.13 -1.94
C ASP A 116 -3.95 21.10 -2.95
N GLY A 117 -4.57 20.01 -2.47
CA GLY A 117 -5.27 19.02 -3.30
C GLY A 117 -4.44 17.77 -3.61
N ALA A 118 -3.28 17.59 -3.00
CA ALA A 118 -2.51 16.38 -3.15
C ALA A 118 -3.22 15.18 -2.53
N ASP A 119 -3.09 14.03 -3.19
CA ASP A 119 -3.61 12.77 -2.71
C ASP A 119 -2.91 12.31 -1.42
N ILE A 120 -3.69 12.13 -0.36
CA ILE A 120 -3.17 11.78 0.97
C ILE A 120 -2.37 10.48 0.97
N TYR A 121 -2.75 9.49 0.15
CA TYR A 121 -2.01 8.24 0.05
C TYR A 121 -0.68 8.42 -0.65
N GLN A 122 -0.62 9.25 -1.70
CA GLN A 122 0.64 9.56 -2.38
C GLN A 122 1.60 10.33 -1.48
N VAL A 123 1.10 11.30 -0.72
CA VAL A 123 1.91 12.09 0.22
C VAL A 123 2.49 11.22 1.33
N VAL A 124 1.66 10.41 2.00
CA VAL A 124 2.11 9.60 3.15
C VAL A 124 2.99 8.43 2.71
N ASN A 125 2.64 7.72 1.63
CA ASN A 125 3.44 6.57 1.19
C ASN A 125 4.76 6.99 0.56
N ALA A 126 4.89 8.20 0.01
CA ALA A 126 6.16 8.72 -0.51
C ALA A 126 7.31 8.65 0.51
N LYS A 127 6.99 8.71 1.80
CA LYS A 127 7.98 8.60 2.88
C LYS A 127 8.70 7.25 2.94
N ARG A 128 8.12 6.17 2.38
CA ARG A 128 8.70 4.81 2.40
C ARG A 128 9.95 4.68 1.52
N GLY A 129 9.99 5.41 0.41
CA GLY A 129 11.10 5.41 -0.53
C GLY A 129 12.16 6.47 -0.25
N MET A 130 12.10 7.14 0.92
CA MET A 130 13.08 8.14 1.31
C MET A 130 14.26 7.48 2.02
N THR A 131 15.47 7.78 1.55
CA THR A 131 16.70 7.43 2.25
C THR A 131 17.10 8.58 3.16
N GLU A 132 17.52 8.29 4.38
CA GLU A 132 18.17 9.27 5.26
C GLU A 132 19.54 9.63 4.68
N ILE A 133 19.75 10.93 4.44
CA ILE A 133 21.02 11.45 3.93
C ILE A 133 21.86 11.90 5.12
N GLY A 134 23.06 11.31 5.25
CA GLY A 134 24.02 11.66 6.29
C GLY A 134 24.19 10.56 7.34
N ARG A 135 25.00 9.55 7.05
CA ARG A 135 25.42 8.52 8.02
C ARG A 135 26.60 8.99 8.88
N SER A 136 26.67 10.27 9.23
CA SER A 136 27.71 10.82 10.12
C SER A 136 27.06 11.29 11.41
N GLN A 137 27.70 11.02 12.56
CA GLN A 137 27.21 11.43 13.89
C GLN A 137 26.99 12.96 14.05
N ARG A 138 27.36 13.77 13.05
CA ARG A 138 27.22 15.23 13.03
C ARG A 138 26.18 15.75 12.03
N ALA A 139 25.68 14.90 11.12
CA ALA A 139 24.61 15.27 10.21
C ALA A 139 23.27 14.87 10.85
N ARG A 140 22.57 15.83 11.47
CA ARG A 140 21.16 15.64 11.84
C ARG A 140 20.37 15.20 10.61
N GLY A 141 19.60 14.11 10.75
CA GLY A 141 18.95 13.38 9.67
C GLY A 141 18.07 14.24 8.77
N TYR A 142 18.63 14.61 7.62
CA TYR A 142 17.86 15.17 6.51
C TYR A 142 17.36 14.00 5.65
N PHE A 143 16.05 13.92 5.45
CA PHE A 143 15.49 12.97 4.49
C PHE A 143 15.82 13.41 3.06
N SER A 144 16.07 12.44 2.18
CA SER A 144 16.31 12.68 0.77
C SER A 144 15.25 13.58 0.14
N MET A 145 15.69 14.56 -0.66
CA MET A 145 14.81 15.41 -1.48
C MET A 145 14.09 14.63 -2.60
N THR A 146 14.40 13.35 -2.75
CA THR A 146 13.77 12.45 -3.71
C THR A 146 13.31 11.15 -3.06
N THR A 147 12.26 10.55 -3.61
CA THR A 147 11.74 9.24 -3.24
C THR A 147 11.71 8.31 -4.45
N THR A 148 11.89 7.02 -4.21
CA THR A 148 11.66 5.95 -5.19
C THR A 148 10.19 5.50 -5.22
N GLU A 149 9.37 5.97 -4.28
CA GLU A 149 7.99 5.53 -4.19
C GLU A 149 7.15 6.09 -5.36
N GLY A 150 6.47 5.18 -6.07
CA GLY A 150 5.66 5.52 -7.22
C GLY A 150 6.45 5.69 -8.53
N THR A 151 7.77 5.47 -8.54
CA THR A 151 8.60 5.52 -9.77
C THR A 151 8.71 4.18 -10.50
N THR A 152 8.19 3.09 -9.90
CA THR A 152 8.16 1.77 -10.55
C THR A 152 7.20 1.75 -11.75
N ARG A 153 7.29 0.72 -12.62
CA ARG A 153 6.43 0.59 -13.81
C ARG A 153 4.94 0.84 -13.54
N TYR A 154 4.41 0.30 -12.43
CA TYR A 154 3.00 0.41 -12.05
C TYR A 154 2.74 1.49 -10.97
N GLY A 155 3.77 2.26 -10.64
CA GLY A 155 3.72 3.38 -9.72
C GLY A 155 3.04 4.58 -10.38
N TRP A 156 2.19 5.28 -9.63
CA TRP A 156 1.33 6.33 -10.20
C TRP A 156 2.13 7.50 -10.76
N SER A 157 3.19 7.93 -10.07
CA SER A 157 4.09 8.99 -10.55
C SER A 157 4.70 8.63 -11.93
N ASN A 158 5.16 7.39 -12.11
CA ASN A 158 5.69 6.93 -13.40
C ASN A 158 4.63 6.75 -14.49
N MET A 159 3.42 6.32 -14.15
CA MET A 159 2.34 6.21 -15.14
C MET A 159 1.86 7.60 -15.61
N ILE A 160 1.71 8.57 -14.71
CA ILE A 160 1.39 9.96 -15.04
C ILE A 160 2.49 10.57 -15.90
N ALA A 161 3.75 10.35 -15.53
CA ALA A 161 4.90 10.70 -16.34
C ALA A 161 4.83 10.12 -17.77
N GLY A 162 4.53 8.82 -17.89
CA GLY A 162 4.41 8.14 -19.17
C GLY A 162 3.34 8.74 -20.08
N GLN A 163 2.17 9.10 -19.54
CA GLN A 163 1.11 9.78 -20.30
C GLN A 163 1.55 11.14 -20.83
N GLN A 164 2.49 11.80 -20.16
CA GLN A 164 3.08 13.07 -20.58
C GLN A 164 4.37 12.89 -21.42
N GLY A 165 4.65 11.67 -21.90
CA GLY A 165 5.83 11.38 -22.71
C GLY A 165 7.16 11.48 -21.97
N ARG A 166 7.16 11.48 -20.63
CA ARG A 166 8.38 11.55 -19.81
C ARG A 166 8.63 10.25 -19.06
N THR A 167 9.90 10.02 -18.71
CA THR A 167 10.31 8.87 -17.88
C THR A 167 10.59 9.33 -16.44
N GLN A 168 9.91 8.74 -15.47
CA GLN A 168 10.06 9.12 -14.06
C GLN A 168 11.20 8.35 -13.39
N LYS A 169 12.45 8.83 -13.52
CA LYS A 169 13.61 8.18 -12.88
C LYS A 169 13.69 8.42 -11.37
N ARG A 170 13.36 9.63 -10.91
CA ARG A 170 13.31 10.04 -9.50
C ARG A 170 12.12 10.95 -9.29
N ARG A 171 11.44 10.82 -8.17
CA ARG A 171 10.30 11.66 -7.78
C ARG A 171 10.74 12.62 -6.68
N LEU A 172 10.43 13.91 -6.81
CA LEU A 172 10.70 14.87 -5.72
C LEU A 172 9.82 14.55 -4.51
N THR A 173 10.34 14.72 -3.29
CA THR A 173 9.51 14.66 -2.08
C THR A 173 8.68 15.94 -1.96
N VAL A 174 7.58 15.88 -1.21
CA VAL A 174 6.79 17.08 -0.91
C VAL A 174 7.65 18.14 -0.23
N ASP A 175 8.53 17.74 0.69
CA ASP A 175 9.48 18.66 1.32
C ASP A 175 10.39 19.35 0.32
N ALA A 176 10.92 18.60 -0.66
CA ALA A 176 11.73 19.18 -1.73
C ALA A 176 10.93 20.14 -2.60
N ILE A 177 9.69 19.80 -2.95
CA ILE A 177 8.83 20.65 -3.78
C ILE A 177 8.61 22.00 -3.11
N TYR A 178 8.17 22.02 -1.84
CA TYR A 178 7.94 23.29 -1.13
C TYR A 178 9.23 24.03 -0.79
N THR A 179 10.35 23.33 -0.59
CA THR A 179 11.66 23.98 -0.39
C THR A 179 12.19 24.65 -1.66
N LEU A 180 11.96 24.05 -2.83
CA LEU A 180 12.46 24.54 -4.12
C LEU A 180 11.50 25.56 -4.77
N SER A 181 10.23 25.56 -4.39
CA SER A 181 9.21 26.44 -4.96
C SER A 181 9.28 27.83 -4.35
N ARG A 182 9.19 28.86 -5.20
CA ARG A 182 9.14 30.27 -4.80
C ARG A 182 7.71 30.78 -4.62
N SER A 183 6.73 30.07 -5.17
CA SER A 183 5.31 30.40 -5.05
C SER A 183 4.44 29.15 -4.88
N ARG A 184 3.21 29.35 -4.44
CA ARG A 184 2.22 28.27 -4.29
C ARG A 184 1.87 27.63 -5.63
N GLU A 185 1.75 28.44 -6.67
CA GLU A 185 1.42 28.00 -8.03
C GLU A 185 2.52 27.08 -8.58
N GLN A 186 3.78 27.46 -8.36
CA GLN A 186 4.92 26.62 -8.72
C GLN A 186 4.91 25.29 -7.94
N ALA A 187 4.59 25.31 -6.65
CA ALA A 187 4.50 24.11 -5.84
C ALA A 187 3.38 23.18 -6.34
N VAL A 188 2.20 23.72 -6.66
CA VAL A 188 1.06 22.96 -7.20
C VAL A 188 1.41 22.33 -8.54
N GLU A 189 2.09 23.06 -9.43
CA GLU A 189 2.51 22.51 -10.73
C GLU A 189 3.52 21.37 -10.55
N LEU A 190 4.47 21.52 -9.64
CA LEU A 190 5.38 20.43 -9.28
C LEU A 190 4.64 19.25 -8.63
N LEU A 191 3.65 19.49 -7.78
CA LEU A 191 2.84 18.41 -7.18
C LEU A 191 2.08 17.61 -8.25
N LYS A 192 1.53 18.27 -9.27
CA LYS A 192 0.91 17.61 -10.44
C LYS A 192 1.95 16.84 -11.23
N ARG A 193 3.07 17.48 -11.56
CA ARG A 193 4.16 16.87 -12.32
C ARG A 193 4.65 15.58 -11.66
N GLU A 194 4.88 15.62 -10.35
CA GLU A 194 5.41 14.49 -9.58
C GLU A 194 4.33 13.45 -9.19
N GLY A 195 3.07 13.66 -9.57
CA GLY A 195 1.98 12.72 -9.34
C GLY A 195 1.50 12.66 -7.88
N TYR A 196 1.61 13.77 -7.15
CA TYR A 196 0.96 13.95 -5.84
C TYR A 196 -0.47 14.46 -6.00
N ILE A 197 -0.67 15.46 -6.86
CA ILE A 197 -2.01 15.82 -7.35
C ILE A 197 -2.30 14.92 -8.55
N LEU A 198 -3.41 14.21 -8.47
CA LEU A 198 -3.78 13.21 -9.46
C LEU A 198 -4.67 13.84 -10.54
N PRO A 199 -4.63 13.35 -11.78
CA PRO A 199 -5.64 13.67 -12.79
C PRO A 199 -7.05 13.30 -12.30
N ASP A 200 -8.05 13.96 -12.88
CA ASP A 200 -9.45 13.59 -12.65
C ASP A 200 -9.67 12.13 -13.06
N HIS A 201 -10.52 11.42 -12.31
CA HIS A 201 -10.85 10.00 -12.52
C HIS A 201 -9.68 9.01 -12.50
N TRP A 202 -8.47 9.46 -12.12
CA TRP A 202 -7.26 8.65 -12.15
C TRP A 202 -7.40 7.30 -11.46
N ARG A 203 -8.09 7.25 -10.31
CA ARG A 203 -8.31 6.01 -9.55
C ARG A 203 -9.16 4.99 -10.32
N GLU A 204 -10.17 5.47 -11.03
CA GLU A 204 -11.03 4.64 -11.88
C GLU A 204 -10.27 4.12 -13.10
N ASP A 205 -9.35 4.91 -13.65
CA ASP A 205 -8.60 4.57 -14.86
C ASP A 205 -7.39 3.65 -14.60
N VAL A 206 -6.82 3.69 -13.39
CA VAL A 206 -5.62 2.92 -13.01
C VAL A 206 -5.70 1.43 -13.37
N PRO A 207 -6.81 0.69 -13.18
CA PRO A 207 -6.95 -0.68 -13.63
C PRO A 207 -6.66 -0.84 -15.13
N ASP A 208 -7.22 0.02 -15.98
CA ASP A 208 -7.03 -0.02 -17.44
C ASP A 208 -5.65 0.40 -17.88
N ILE A 209 -5.12 1.47 -17.29
CA ILE A 209 -3.74 1.90 -17.53
C ILE A 209 -2.76 0.78 -17.14
N ARG A 210 -3.00 0.09 -16.02
CA ARG A 210 -2.15 -1.04 -15.63
C ARG A 210 -2.28 -2.22 -16.59
N ARG A 211 -3.49 -2.52 -17.06
CA ARG A 211 -3.74 -3.57 -18.06
C ARG A 211 -2.92 -3.32 -19.33
N SER A 212 -2.91 -2.08 -19.84
CA SER A 212 -2.15 -1.74 -21.06
C SER A 212 -0.62 -1.81 -20.88
N LEU A 213 -0.12 -1.63 -19.66
CA LEU A 213 1.31 -1.72 -19.32
C LEU A 213 1.81 -3.15 -19.06
N TRP A 214 0.93 -4.16 -19.14
CA TRP A 214 1.33 -5.54 -18.96
C TRP A 214 2.17 -6.02 -20.14
N LEU A 215 3.37 -6.54 -19.86
CA LEU A 215 4.23 -7.12 -20.90
C LEU A 215 3.69 -8.43 -21.49
N HIS A 216 2.69 -9.03 -20.82
CA HIS A 216 2.21 -10.39 -21.07
C HIS A 216 0.69 -10.39 -20.94
N ASN A 217 0.00 -11.24 -21.71
CA ASN A 217 -1.44 -11.42 -21.55
C ASN A 217 -1.68 -12.07 -20.17
N ASN A 218 -2.21 -11.28 -19.23
CA ASN A 218 -2.53 -11.71 -17.87
C ASN A 218 -4.03 -12.01 -17.67
N ASP A 219 -4.82 -12.20 -18.74
CA ASP A 219 -6.21 -12.71 -18.63
C ASP A 219 -6.25 -13.98 -17.74
N TRP A 220 -5.20 -14.78 -17.85
CA TRP A 220 -4.98 -16.03 -17.13
C TRP A 220 -4.16 -15.86 -15.82
N ARG A 221 -3.89 -14.64 -15.37
CA ARG A 221 -3.20 -14.36 -14.09
C ARG A 221 -4.15 -13.80 -13.04
N GLN A 222 -5.45 -13.78 -13.33
CA GLN A 222 -6.48 -13.21 -12.48
C GLN A 222 -7.01 -14.23 -11.46
N GLY A 223 -6.12 -14.70 -10.58
CA GLY A 223 -6.53 -15.14 -9.25
C GLY A 223 -6.98 -13.96 -8.35
N ARG A 224 -7.70 -12.98 -8.91
CA ARG A 224 -8.43 -11.96 -8.12
C ARG A 224 -9.84 -12.46 -7.84
N HIS A 225 -9.95 -13.66 -7.30
CA HIS A 225 -11.11 -13.98 -6.48
C HIS A 225 -10.73 -13.61 -5.05
N GLU A 226 -11.39 -12.58 -4.51
CA GLU A 226 -11.23 -12.12 -3.12
C GLU A 226 -11.47 -13.26 -2.11
N THR A 227 -12.06 -14.37 -2.56
CA THR A 227 -12.37 -15.60 -1.82
C THR A 227 -11.19 -16.57 -1.64
N MET A 228 -10.08 -16.45 -2.37
CA MET A 228 -8.97 -17.44 -2.32
C MET A 228 -7.80 -17.03 -1.43
N THR A 229 -7.23 -17.99 -0.70
CA THR A 229 -5.98 -17.83 0.07
C THR A 229 -4.78 -17.60 -0.85
N THR A 230 -3.67 -17.08 -0.32
CA THR A 230 -2.44 -16.88 -1.10
C THR A 230 -1.92 -18.18 -1.70
N ALA A 231 -2.04 -19.31 -1.00
CA ALA A 231 -1.67 -20.63 -1.50
C ALA A 231 -2.58 -21.05 -2.68
N GLN A 232 -3.90 -20.95 -2.49
CA GLN A 232 -4.89 -21.22 -3.54
C GLN A 232 -4.67 -20.36 -4.79
N LYS A 233 -4.30 -19.08 -4.62
CA LYS A 233 -3.95 -18.19 -5.73
C LYS A 233 -2.73 -18.66 -6.51
N ARG A 234 -1.72 -19.27 -5.87
CA ARG A 234 -0.55 -19.82 -6.57
C ARG A 234 -0.93 -20.99 -7.46
N VAL A 235 -1.73 -21.92 -6.94
CA VAL A 235 -2.23 -23.08 -7.70
C VAL A 235 -3.08 -22.60 -8.88
N GLN A 236 -4.02 -21.70 -8.63
CA GLN A 236 -4.91 -21.18 -9.67
C GLN A 236 -4.15 -20.42 -10.76
N ASN A 237 -3.22 -19.54 -10.40
CA ASN A 237 -2.41 -18.82 -11.38
C ASN A 237 -1.53 -19.78 -12.20
N ALA A 238 -1.03 -20.87 -11.60
CA ALA A 238 -0.27 -21.86 -12.33
C ALA A 238 -1.16 -22.67 -13.30
N ARG A 239 -2.37 -23.03 -12.86
CA ARG A 239 -3.38 -23.70 -13.69
C ARG A 239 -3.73 -22.88 -14.92
N LEU A 240 -4.12 -21.63 -14.71
CA LEU A 240 -4.53 -20.72 -15.78
C LEU A 240 -3.41 -20.49 -16.80
N ARG A 241 -2.13 -20.41 -16.38
CA ARG A 241 -1.00 -20.32 -17.32
C ARG A 241 -0.82 -21.57 -18.17
N TYR A 242 -1.03 -22.75 -17.58
CA TYR A 242 -0.97 -24.01 -18.30
C TYR A 242 -2.12 -24.15 -19.29
N GLU A 243 -3.35 -23.80 -18.89
CA GLU A 243 -4.53 -23.72 -19.76
C GLU A 243 -4.28 -22.77 -20.95
N ALA A 244 -3.68 -21.60 -20.71
CA ALA A 244 -3.32 -20.64 -21.76
C ALA A 244 -2.32 -21.23 -22.76
N ALA A 245 -1.28 -21.91 -22.28
CA ALA A 245 -0.28 -22.55 -23.12
C ALA A 245 -0.89 -23.69 -23.97
N LEU A 246 -1.80 -24.48 -23.40
CA LEU A 246 -2.57 -25.50 -24.14
C LEU A 246 -3.46 -24.88 -25.23
N ALA A 247 -4.00 -23.69 -24.97
CA ALA A 247 -4.79 -22.92 -25.95
C ALA A 247 -3.91 -22.19 -27.00
N GLY A 248 -2.60 -22.46 -27.06
CA GLY A 248 -1.68 -21.84 -28.01
C GLY A 248 -1.33 -20.38 -27.70
N ARG A 249 -1.65 -19.89 -26.50
CA ARG A 249 -1.35 -18.51 -26.07
C ARG A 249 -0.18 -18.50 -25.10
N ASN A 250 0.85 -17.72 -25.38
CA ASN A 250 2.02 -17.64 -24.52
C ASN A 250 1.71 -16.82 -23.25
N PRO A 251 1.71 -17.44 -22.05
CA PRO A 251 1.32 -16.76 -20.81
C PRO A 251 2.41 -15.82 -20.27
N TYR A 252 3.60 -15.84 -20.87
CA TYR A 252 4.74 -15.01 -20.48
C TYR A 252 5.10 -13.97 -21.51
N LEU A 253 4.50 -13.94 -22.71
CA LEU A 253 4.73 -12.92 -23.74
C LEU A 253 3.55 -12.95 -24.71
N SER A 254 2.68 -11.94 -24.70
CA SER A 254 1.45 -11.95 -25.53
C SER A 254 1.70 -12.04 -27.03
N ASN A 255 2.85 -11.54 -27.49
CA ASN A 255 3.17 -11.38 -28.91
C ASN A 255 4.10 -12.49 -29.43
N ALA A 256 4.33 -13.54 -28.65
CA ALA A 256 5.21 -14.65 -29.00
C ALA A 256 4.43 -15.97 -29.07
N PRO A 257 4.82 -16.92 -29.94
CA PRO A 257 4.18 -18.23 -29.98
C PRO A 257 4.45 -19.04 -28.71
N VAL A 258 3.60 -20.04 -28.45
CA VAL A 258 3.89 -21.06 -27.43
C VAL A 258 4.90 -22.04 -28.00
N THR A 259 6.06 -22.14 -27.38
CA THR A 259 7.07 -23.16 -27.70
C THR A 259 6.86 -24.42 -26.85
N PRO A 260 7.37 -25.58 -27.28
CA PRO A 260 7.37 -26.80 -26.44
C PRO A 260 7.99 -26.58 -25.06
N GLU A 261 9.02 -25.74 -24.97
CA GLU A 261 9.66 -25.37 -23.70
C GLU A 261 8.72 -24.62 -22.76
N ILE A 262 7.95 -23.65 -23.29
CA ILE A 262 6.97 -22.89 -22.53
C ILE A 262 5.82 -23.78 -22.07
N LEU A 263 5.36 -24.70 -22.93
CA LEU A 263 4.34 -25.68 -22.55
C LEU A 263 4.83 -26.57 -21.41
N ALA A 264 6.04 -27.13 -21.53
CA ALA A 264 6.62 -27.97 -20.49
C ALA A 264 6.90 -27.18 -19.20
N GLN A 265 7.31 -25.91 -19.31
CA GLN A 265 7.54 -25.03 -18.16
C GLN A 265 6.24 -24.77 -17.39
N THR A 266 5.16 -24.43 -18.08
CA THR A 266 3.85 -24.14 -17.47
C THR A 266 3.26 -25.39 -16.84
N GLU A 267 3.37 -26.56 -17.48
CA GLU A 267 2.97 -27.85 -16.94
C GLU A 267 3.74 -28.20 -15.65
N ARG A 268 5.08 -28.08 -15.67
CA ARG A 268 5.93 -28.33 -14.48
C ARG A 268 5.55 -27.41 -13.33
N GLN A 269 5.35 -26.12 -13.61
CA GLN A 269 4.92 -25.16 -12.59
C GLN A 269 3.55 -25.53 -12.01
N TYR A 270 2.58 -25.90 -12.86
CA TYR A 270 1.27 -26.31 -12.39
C TYR A 270 1.35 -27.56 -11.49
N ARG A 271 2.04 -28.62 -11.94
CA ARG A 271 2.24 -29.83 -11.14
C ARG A 271 2.94 -29.56 -9.80
N HIS A 272 3.95 -28.70 -9.80
CA HIS A 272 4.67 -28.31 -8.59
C HIS A 272 3.78 -27.60 -7.57
N TRP A 273 2.95 -26.65 -8.02
CA TRP A 273 2.05 -25.95 -7.11
C TRP A 273 0.89 -26.83 -6.67
N LEU A 274 0.38 -27.70 -7.54
CA LEU A 274 -0.68 -28.65 -7.22
C LEU A 274 -0.24 -29.64 -6.13
N SER A 275 0.96 -30.23 -6.24
CA SER A 275 1.45 -31.20 -5.26
C SER A 275 1.72 -30.61 -3.87
N ARG A 276 1.87 -29.29 -3.79
CA ARG A 276 2.10 -28.55 -2.54
C ARG A 276 0.85 -27.83 -2.04
N GLU A 277 -0.29 -27.99 -2.72
CA GLU A 277 -1.50 -27.20 -2.47
C GLU A 277 -1.23 -25.67 -2.46
N GLY A 278 -0.21 -25.23 -3.18
CA GLY A 278 0.23 -23.83 -3.21
C GLY A 278 1.03 -23.36 -2.00
N GLN A 279 1.35 -24.25 -1.05
CA GLN A 279 2.15 -23.92 0.14
C GLN A 279 3.64 -23.73 -0.21
N ILE A 280 4.29 -22.83 0.52
CA ILE A 280 5.74 -22.64 0.46
C ILE A 280 6.29 -23.22 1.76
N TYR A 281 7.03 -24.30 1.65
CA TYR A 281 7.79 -24.87 2.77
C TYR A 281 9.18 -24.25 2.74
N THR A 282 9.48 -23.38 3.70
CA THR A 282 10.86 -22.94 3.98
C THR A 282 11.60 -24.12 4.61
N GLN A 283 12.74 -24.48 4.03
CA GLN A 283 13.73 -25.31 4.70
C GLN A 283 14.41 -24.51 5.81
#